data_AF-A0AAW9CI42-F1
#
_entry.id   AF-A0AAW9CI42-F1
#
_cell.length_a   1.000
_cell.length_b   1.000
_cell.length_c   1.000
_cell.angle_alpha   90.00
_cell.angle_beta   90.00
_cell.angle_gamma   90.00
#
_symmetry.space_group_name_H-M   'P 1'
#
loop_
_entity.id
_entity.type
_entity.pdbx_description
1 polymer ?
#
loop_
_entity_poly.entity_id
_entity_poly.type
_entity_poly.pdbx_seq_one_letter_code
_entity_poly.pdbx_strand_id
1 'polypeptide(L)'
;MTHMPTGKKTATIESKTLSIAIKRAMAVRNIKTRALADESGVPYGTLRRILELNTVADYEQLRKLADALRMPLSSIIADAERLTKDAGVIEDYQDSATTPPAPADIDDEDIDLDTWANRIKAEDGITQER
;
A
#
# COMPACT_ATOMS: atom_id res chain seq x y z
N MET A 1 27.15 21.36 5.74
CA MET A 1 26.40 20.10 5.69
C MET A 1 25.25 20.30 4.72
N THR A 2 25.35 19.72 3.53
CA THR A 2 24.38 19.88 2.45
C THR A 2 23.10 19.16 2.86
N HIS A 3 22.02 19.91 3.07
CA HIS A 3 20.70 19.37 3.35
C HIS A 3 20.26 18.60 2.10
N MET A 4 20.40 17.27 2.10
CA MET A 4 19.78 16.44 1.06
C MET A 4 18.27 16.66 1.16
N PRO A 5 17.59 17.05 0.07
CA PRO A 5 16.14 16.98 0.05
C PRO A 5 15.77 15.50 0.07
N THR A 6 15.48 14.96 1.26
CA THR A 6 14.74 13.71 1.39
C THR A 6 13.33 13.99 0.87
N GLY A 7 13.18 13.99 -0.44
CA GLY A 7 11.89 14.11 -1.11
C GLY A 7 11.08 12.86 -0.81
N LYS A 8 10.50 12.77 0.39
CA LYS A 8 9.40 11.85 0.68
C LYS A 8 8.27 12.28 -0.26
N LYS A 9 8.13 11.56 -1.37
CA LYS A 9 7.06 11.76 -2.32
C LYS A 9 5.77 11.48 -1.56
N THR A 10 5.02 12.51 -1.20
CA THR A 10 3.65 12.33 -0.71
C THR A 10 2.92 11.51 -1.75
N ALA A 11 2.56 10.27 -1.40
CA ALA A 11 1.84 9.39 -2.31
C ALA A 11 0.53 10.09 -2.71
N THR A 12 0.23 10.15 -4.01
CA THR A 12 -1.01 10.78 -4.46
C THR A 12 -2.19 9.86 -4.19
N ILE A 13 -3.42 10.42 -4.19
CA ILE A 13 -4.63 9.60 -4.05
C ILE A 13 -4.71 8.54 -5.15
N GLU A 14 -4.25 8.83 -6.37
CA GLU A 14 -4.20 7.86 -7.47
C GLU A 14 -3.21 6.72 -7.20
N SER A 15 -2.04 7.02 -6.62
CA SER A 15 -1.07 5.99 -6.25
C SER A 15 -1.65 5.07 -5.16
N LYS A 16 -2.36 5.66 -4.19
CA LYS A 16 -3.05 4.95 -3.11
C LYS A 16 -4.14 4.03 -3.66
N THR A 17 -5.06 4.56 -4.46
CA THR A 17 -6.17 3.79 -5.02
C THR A 17 -5.70 2.70 -5.99
N LEU A 18 -4.62 2.94 -6.74
CA LEU A 18 -3.99 1.93 -7.58
C LEU A 18 -3.42 0.77 -6.74
N SER A 19 -2.73 1.07 -5.64
CA SER A 19 -2.24 0.01 -4.73
C SER A 19 -3.38 -0.81 -4.12
N ILE A 20 -4.50 -0.16 -3.78
CA ILE A 20 -5.71 -0.82 -3.25
C ILE A 20 -6.35 -1.70 -4.32
N ALA A 21 -6.48 -1.20 -5.55
CA ALA A 21 -7.03 -1.96 -6.67
C ALA A 21 -6.21 -3.24 -6.94
N ILE A 22 -4.88 -3.14 -6.92
CA ILE A 22 -4.00 -4.30 -7.06
C ILE A 22 -4.20 -5.28 -5.89
N LYS A 23 -4.22 -4.81 -4.64
CA LYS A 23 -4.47 -5.65 -3.45
C LYS A 23 -5.84 -6.33 -3.48
N ARG A 24 -6.88 -5.64 -3.94
CA ARG A 24 -8.22 -6.20 -4.12
C ARG A 24 -8.22 -7.27 -5.21
N ALA A 25 -7.57 -7.02 -6.34
CA ALA A 25 -7.46 -8.00 -7.41
C ALA A 25 -6.73 -9.28 -6.97
N MET A 26 -5.67 -9.13 -6.15
CA MET A 26 -4.95 -10.23 -5.49
C MET A 26 -5.87 -11.03 -4.56
N ALA A 27 -6.62 -10.34 -3.69
CA ALA A 27 -7.53 -10.97 -2.74
C ALA A 27 -8.62 -11.79 -3.44
N VAL A 28 -9.23 -11.24 -4.50
CA VAL A 28 -10.24 -11.92 -5.32
C VAL A 28 -9.70 -13.22 -5.95
N ARG A 29 -8.40 -13.26 -6.27
CA ARG A 29 -7.74 -14.41 -6.91
C ARG A 29 -6.98 -15.29 -5.93
N ASN A 30 -7.00 -14.96 -4.64
CA ASN A 30 -6.25 -15.64 -3.60
C ASN A 30 -4.73 -15.74 -3.90
N ILE A 31 -4.15 -14.70 -4.51
CA ILE A 31 -2.72 -14.63 -4.86
C ILE A 31 -1.98 -13.83 -3.80
N LYS A 32 -0.91 -14.41 -3.24
CA LYS A 32 -0.01 -13.72 -2.30
C LYS A 32 1.01 -12.86 -3.04
N THR A 33 1.53 -11.80 -2.39
CA THR A 33 2.51 -10.87 -3.00
C THR A 33 3.72 -11.57 -3.60
N ARG A 34 4.26 -12.58 -2.91
CA ARG A 34 5.40 -13.35 -3.43
C ARG A 34 5.05 -14.12 -4.70
N ALA A 35 3.90 -14.81 -4.70
CA ALA A 35 3.42 -15.52 -5.88
C ALA A 35 3.14 -14.57 -7.06
N LEU A 36 2.61 -13.37 -6.79
CA LEU A 36 2.41 -12.35 -7.83
C LEU A 36 3.74 -11.85 -8.41
N ALA A 37 4.76 -11.64 -7.57
CA ALA A 37 6.10 -11.28 -8.03
C ALA A 37 6.69 -12.37 -8.93
N ASP A 38 6.56 -13.63 -8.52
CA ASP A 38 7.05 -14.78 -9.27
C ASP A 38 6.32 -14.94 -10.61
N GLU A 39 4.99 -14.81 -10.65
CA GLU A 39 4.19 -14.95 -11.88
C GLU A 39 4.34 -13.75 -12.85
N SER A 40 4.47 -12.53 -12.33
CA SER A 40 4.63 -11.32 -13.15
C SER A 40 6.05 -11.06 -13.64
N GLY A 41 7.06 -11.68 -13.00
CA GLY A 41 8.47 -11.36 -13.23
C GLY A 41 8.87 -9.97 -12.73
N VAL A 42 8.01 -9.28 -11.96
CA VAL A 42 8.37 -8.03 -11.26
C VAL A 42 9.10 -8.40 -9.96
N PRO A 43 10.30 -7.84 -9.69
CA PRO A 43 11.04 -8.16 -8.47
C PRO A 43 10.22 -7.92 -7.21
N TYR A 44 10.26 -8.87 -6.26
CA TYR A 44 9.48 -8.78 -5.02
C TYR A 44 9.68 -7.45 -4.26
N GLY A 45 10.94 -6.98 -4.15
CA GLY A 45 11.23 -5.70 -3.51
C GLY A 45 10.60 -4.50 -4.23
N THR A 46 10.48 -4.56 -5.56
CA THR A 46 9.80 -3.54 -6.36
C THR A 46 8.30 -3.59 -6.14
N LEU A 47 7.68 -4.79 -6.23
CA LEU A 47 6.25 -4.97 -5.98
C LEU A 47 5.88 -4.52 -4.56
N ARG A 48 6.68 -4.88 -3.55
CA ARG A 48 6.48 -4.46 -2.17
C ARG A 48 6.45 -2.93 -2.05
N ARG A 49 7.46 -2.24 -2.61
CA ARG A 49 7.51 -0.76 -2.60
C ARG A 49 6.33 -0.12 -3.33
N ILE A 50 5.83 -0.73 -4.40
CA ILE A 50 4.62 -0.25 -5.11
C ILE A 50 3.40 -0.34 -4.18
N LEU A 51 3.21 -1.50 -3.53
CA LEU A 51 2.05 -1.75 -2.66
C LEU A 51 2.09 -0.95 -1.35
N GLU A 52 3.28 -0.55 -0.90
CA GLU A 52 3.53 0.29 0.27
C GLU A 52 3.59 1.79 -0.08
N LEU A 53 3.33 2.17 -1.34
CA LEU A 53 3.35 3.56 -1.80
C LEU A 53 4.73 4.26 -1.70
N ASN A 54 5.79 3.46 -1.59
CA ASN A 54 7.18 3.92 -1.58
C ASN A 54 7.71 4.21 -3.00
N THR A 55 7.08 3.65 -4.03
CA THR A 55 7.37 3.95 -5.44
C THR A 55 6.11 3.89 -6.30
N VAL A 56 6.12 4.61 -7.41
CA VAL A 56 5.07 4.51 -8.45
C VAL A 56 5.44 3.39 -9.41
N ALA A 57 4.45 2.57 -9.77
CA ALA A 57 4.63 1.52 -10.77
C ALA A 57 4.66 2.12 -12.19
N ASP A 58 5.61 1.68 -13.01
CA ASP A 58 5.59 2.04 -14.43
C ASP A 58 4.58 1.19 -15.23
N TYR A 59 4.32 1.60 -16.48
CA TYR A 59 3.35 0.92 -17.33
C TYR A 59 3.67 -0.55 -17.57
N GLU A 60 4.95 -0.91 -17.79
CA GLU A 60 5.34 -2.29 -18.05
C GLU A 60 5.17 -3.16 -16.79
N GLN A 61 5.49 -2.62 -15.61
CA GLN A 61 5.22 -3.28 -14.34
C GLN A 61 3.72 -3.51 -14.15
N LEU A 62 2.89 -2.48 -14.38
CA LEU A 62 1.44 -2.60 -14.26
C LEU A 62 0.86 -3.62 -15.25
N ARG A 63 1.36 -3.63 -16.49
CA ARG A 63 0.96 -4.60 -17.52
C ARG A 63 1.30 -6.03 -17.10
N LYS A 64 2.52 -6.27 -16.62
CA LYS A 64 2.94 -7.59 -16.11
C LYS A 64 2.13 -8.05 -14.91
N LEU A 65 1.81 -7.15 -13.99
CA LEU A 65 0.96 -7.45 -12.83
C LEU A 65 -0.47 -7.78 -13.27
N ALA A 66 -1.03 -7.05 -14.24
CA ALA A 66 -2.35 -7.34 -14.78
C ALA A 66 -2.40 -8.71 -15.48
N ASP A 67 -1.39 -9.03 -16.29
CA ASP A 67 -1.25 -10.33 -16.97
C ASP A 67 -1.17 -11.48 -15.95
N ALA A 68 -0.36 -11.34 -14.89
CA ALA A 68 -0.26 -12.30 -13.80
C ALA A 68 -1.57 -12.42 -13.00
N LEU A 69 -2.26 -11.30 -12.80
CA LEU A 69 -3.60 -11.28 -12.22
C LEU A 69 -4.67 -11.77 -13.21
N ARG A 70 -4.35 -12.24 -14.41
CA ARG A 70 -5.35 -12.77 -15.37
C ARG A 70 -6.52 -11.80 -15.58
N MET A 71 -6.22 -10.50 -15.67
CA MET A 71 -7.24 -9.47 -15.89
C MET A 71 -6.68 -8.34 -16.74
N PRO A 72 -7.53 -7.64 -17.50
CA PRO A 72 -7.05 -6.52 -18.29
C PRO A 72 -6.60 -5.38 -17.37
N LEU A 73 -5.50 -4.73 -17.73
CA LEU A 73 -4.97 -3.57 -17.01
C LEU A 73 -6.03 -2.46 -16.84
N SER A 74 -6.88 -2.27 -17.85
CA SER A 74 -7.99 -1.32 -17.81
C SER A 74 -8.97 -1.58 -16.66
N SER A 75 -9.18 -2.83 -16.24
CA SER A 75 -10.03 -3.13 -15.08
C SER A 75 -9.38 -2.73 -13.76
N ILE A 76 -8.05 -2.82 -13.65
CA ILE A 76 -7.32 -2.35 -12.46
C ILE A 76 -7.41 -0.82 -12.39
N ILE A 77 -7.17 -0.15 -13.52
CA ILE A 77 -7.26 1.32 -13.62
C ILE A 77 -8.69 1.79 -13.31
N ALA A 78 -9.70 1.18 -13.89
CA ALA A 78 -11.10 1.55 -13.65
C ALA A 78 -11.52 1.36 -12.18
N ASP A 79 -11.03 0.31 -11.49
CA ASP A 79 -11.29 0.15 -10.06
C ASP A 79 -10.58 1.24 -9.24
N ALA A 80 -9.33 1.57 -9.59
CA ALA A 80 -8.59 2.65 -8.95
C ALA A 80 -9.26 4.03 -9.15
N GLU A 81 -9.74 4.33 -10.36
CA GLU A 81 -10.49 5.56 -10.67
C GLU A 81 -11.84 5.63 -9.97
N ARG A 82 -12.47 4.49 -9.69
CA ARG A 82 -13.68 4.45 -8.87
C ARG A 82 -13.34 4.76 -7.41
N LEU A 83 -12.25 4.21 -6.90
CA LEU A 83 -11.80 4.39 -5.53
C LEU A 83 -11.34 5.83 -5.22
N THR A 84 -10.93 6.62 -6.22
CA THR A 84 -10.61 8.05 -5.99
C THR A 84 -11.84 8.88 -5.61
N LYS A 85 -13.04 8.37 -5.86
CA LYS A 85 -14.33 8.99 -5.53
C LYS A 85 -14.98 8.36 -4.30
N ASP A 86 -14.36 7.33 -3.74
CA ASP A 86 -14.86 6.63 -2.56
C ASP A 86 -14.58 7.47 -1.31
N ALA A 87 -15.64 7.84 -0.58
CA ALA A 87 -15.54 8.72 0.57
C ALA A 87 -14.62 8.14 1.66
N GLY A 88 -14.67 6.83 1.89
CA GLY A 88 -13.81 6.17 2.88
C GLY A 88 -12.33 6.20 2.50
N VAL A 89 -12.02 6.02 1.21
CA VAL A 89 -10.63 6.12 0.73
C VAL A 89 -10.11 7.56 0.75
N ILE A 90 -10.96 8.53 0.46
CA ILE A 90 -10.61 9.96 0.53
C ILE A 90 -10.35 10.37 1.99
N GLU A 91 -11.21 9.96 2.92
CA GLU A 91 -11.06 10.25 4.35
C GLU A 91 -9.76 9.64 4.90
N ASP A 92 -9.52 8.34 4.63
CA ASP A 92 -8.27 7.64 5.00
C ASP A 92 -7.03 8.30 4.36
N TYR A 93 -7.15 8.83 3.14
CA TYR A 93 -6.08 9.62 2.52
C TYR A 93 -5.82 10.94 3.25
N GLN A 94 -6.87 11.69 3.57
CA GLN A 94 -6.77 12.98 4.27
C GLN A 94 -6.20 12.82 5.69
N ASP A 95 -6.59 11.77 6.41
CA ASP A 95 -6.06 11.45 7.74
C ASP A 95 -4.55 11.12 7.67
N SER A 96 -4.16 10.27 6.71
CA SER A 96 -2.75 9.94 6.46
C SER A 96 -1.91 11.13 5.99
N ALA A 97 -2.52 12.15 5.37
CA ALA A 97 -1.84 13.38 4.95
C ALA A 97 -1.71 14.42 6.07
N THR A 98 -2.55 14.32 7.11
CA THR A 98 -2.61 15.30 8.22
C THR A 98 -1.73 14.88 9.40
N THR A 99 -1.40 13.59 9.50
CA THR A 99 -0.48 13.07 10.51
C THR A 99 0.98 13.30 10.09
N PRO A 100 1.80 14.04 10.88
CA PRO A 100 3.23 14.15 10.60
C PRO A 100 3.84 12.75 10.63
N PRO A 101 4.71 12.37 9.67
CA PRO A 101 5.37 11.09 9.72
C PRO A 101 6.19 10.99 11.02
N ALA A 102 6.08 9.87 11.72
CA ALA A 102 6.94 9.56 12.86
C ALA A 102 8.42 9.79 12.48
N PRO A 103 9.26 10.27 13.41
CA PRO A 103 10.67 10.56 13.14
C PRO A 103 11.36 9.34 12.54
N ALA A 104 12.17 9.58 11.52
CA ALA A 104 12.77 8.58 10.64
C ALA A 104 13.95 7.81 11.28
N ASP A 105 14.01 7.76 12.61
CA ASP A 105 15.17 7.27 13.37
C ASP A 105 14.96 5.86 13.93
N ILE A 106 14.00 5.10 13.39
CA ILE A 106 13.88 3.67 13.68
C ILE A 106 14.48 2.92 12.49
N ASP A 107 15.73 2.49 12.65
CA ASP A 107 16.36 1.50 11.79
C ASP A 107 15.40 0.31 11.62
N ASP A 108 15.13 -0.06 10.36
CA ASP A 108 14.27 -1.17 9.92
C ASP A 108 14.87 -2.55 10.28
N GLU A 109 15.30 -2.75 11.52
CA GLU A 109 15.60 -4.07 12.07
C GLU A 109 14.42 -4.53 12.92
N ASP A 110 13.72 -5.55 12.42
CA ASP A 110 12.71 -6.35 13.13
C ASP A 110 11.54 -5.55 13.77
N ILE A 111 10.64 -5.02 12.93
CA ILE A 111 9.26 -4.81 13.39
C ILE A 111 8.58 -6.18 13.47
N ASP A 112 8.74 -6.81 14.63
CA ASP A 112 8.06 -8.05 14.99
C ASP A 112 6.53 -7.83 14.94
N LEU A 113 5.91 -8.42 13.92
CA LEU A 113 4.47 -8.37 13.67
C LEU A 113 3.63 -8.89 14.85
N ASP A 114 4.18 -9.77 15.69
CA ASP A 114 3.50 -10.26 16.89
C ASP A 114 3.42 -9.17 18.00
N THR A 115 4.39 -8.25 18.02
CA THR A 115 4.37 -7.10 18.93
C THR A 115 3.33 -6.07 18.50
N TRP A 116 3.12 -5.87 17.19
CA TRP A 116 2.09 -4.97 16.68
C TRP A 116 0.66 -5.51 16.92
N ALA A 117 0.45 -6.82 16.76
CA ALA A 117 -0.85 -7.46 17.02
C ALA A 117 -1.26 -7.39 18.51
N ASN A 118 -0.30 -7.45 19.44
CA ASN A 118 -0.57 -7.31 20.88
C ASN A 118 -0.91 -5.87 21.29
N ARG A 119 -0.38 -4.86 20.59
CA ARG A 119 -0.71 -3.45 20.84
C ARG A 119 -2.16 -3.12 20.50
N ILE A 120 -2.65 -3.58 19.34
CA ILE A 120 -4.06 -3.39 18.92
C ILE A 120 -5.02 -3.99 19.96
N LYS A 121 -4.68 -5.15 20.55
CA LYS A 121 -5.50 -5.79 21.58
C LYS A 121 -5.46 -5.09 22.94
N ALA A 122 -4.41 -4.33 23.25
CA ALA A 122 -4.32 -3.55 24.48
C ALA A 122 -5.12 -2.23 24.39
N GLU A 123 -5.27 -1.67 23.18
CA GLU A 123 -5.97 -0.41 22.94
C GLU A 123 -7.51 -0.57 22.87
N ASP A 124 -8.04 -1.80 22.73
CA ASP A 124 -9.48 -2.12 22.80
C ASP A 124 -10.01 -2.35 24.24
N GLY A 125 -9.14 -2.19 25.25
CA GLY A 125 -9.45 -2.49 26.66
C GLY A 125 -10.05 -1.33 27.48
N ILE A 126 -10.40 -0.19 26.88
CA ILE A 126 -10.91 0.98 27.61
C ILE A 126 -12.26 1.40 27.02
N THR A 127 -13.34 0.79 27.53
CA THR A 127 -14.47 1.44 28.22
C THR A 127 -15.67 0.47 28.30
N GLN A 128 -15.73 -0.30 29.38
CA GLN A 128 -17.01 -0.69 29.98
C GLN A 128 -16.85 -0.64 31.50
N GLU A 129 -17.17 0.50 32.10
CA GLU A 129 -17.63 0.49 33.49
C GLU A 129 -18.74 1.53 33.67
N ARG A 130 -19.95 0.95 33.83
CA ARG A 130 -21.14 1.38 34.58
C ARG A 130 -21.88 2.67 34.24
#